data_AF-A0A914Y2D9-F1
#
_entry.id   AF-A0A914Y2D9-F1
#
_cell.length_a   1.000
_cell.length_b   1.000
_cell.length_c   1.000
_cell.angle_alpha   90.00
_cell.angle_beta   90.00
_cell.angle_gamma   90.00
#
_symmetry.space_group_name_H-M   'P 1'
#
loop_
_entity.id
_entity.type
_entity.pdbx_description
1 polymer ?
#
loop_
_entity_poly.entity_id
_entity_poly.type
_entity_poly.pdbx_seq_one_letter_code
_entity_poly.pdbx_strand_id
1 'polypeptide(L)'
;MVMPGLDKGMRGMCDTELRKISVPFRLSRKNKSKVWKHIPNDEHWLNFNIEMLEVEEWSLEKQFKFMDLNNDTYITESELIRLAETMRKEFGKAWTNEDIDNILAAKYYITYFDANGDSKVDFEEFKQIIERDQASMENAAKQKTQMAEIDKTKNAKKIKPEKEGRKRDPGFAWILDFNNDGIVSIEENEMADQVFQGPPAILPIFSKDEL
;
A
#
# COMPACT_ATOMS: atom_id res chain seq x y z
N MET A 1 -9.45 0.16 4.37
CA MET A 1 -9.68 0.19 5.84
C MET A 1 -10.58 -0.97 6.27
N VAL A 2 -10.13 -2.22 6.11
CA VAL A 2 -11.04 -3.35 6.30
C VAL A 2 -10.30 -4.55 6.90
N MET A 3 -11.01 -5.30 7.73
CA MET A 3 -10.63 -6.63 8.20
C MET A 3 -10.21 -7.52 7.00
N PRO A 4 -9.06 -8.20 7.03
CA PRO A 4 -8.52 -8.94 5.88
C PRO A 4 -9.50 -9.92 5.21
N GLY A 5 -10.31 -10.65 5.98
CA GLY A 5 -11.29 -11.57 5.43
C GLY A 5 -12.50 -10.88 4.81
N LEU A 6 -12.88 -9.72 5.35
CA LEU A 6 -13.95 -8.91 4.79
C LEU A 6 -13.50 -8.25 3.47
N ASP A 7 -12.26 -7.73 3.43
CA ASP A 7 -11.63 -7.23 2.20
C ASP A 7 -11.65 -8.28 1.09
N LYS A 8 -11.25 -9.51 1.40
CA LYS A 8 -11.31 -10.64 0.45
C LYS A 8 -12.74 -10.97 0.00
N GLY A 9 -13.70 -10.94 0.92
CA GLY A 9 -15.10 -11.27 0.63
C GLY A 9 -15.84 -10.25 -0.22
N MET A 10 -15.45 -8.97 -0.14
CA MET A 10 -16.08 -7.87 -0.89
C MET A 10 -15.50 -7.68 -2.30
N ARG A 11 -14.42 -8.38 -2.66
CA ARG A 11 -13.85 -8.29 -4.01
C ARG A 11 -14.88 -8.71 -5.06
N GLY A 12 -15.01 -7.89 -6.11
CA GLY A 12 -15.93 -8.11 -7.21
C GLY A 12 -17.41 -8.04 -6.79
N MET A 13 -17.75 -7.28 -5.75
CA MET A 13 -19.13 -6.88 -5.52
C MET A 13 -19.49 -5.71 -6.43
N CYS A 14 -20.75 -5.66 -6.86
CA CYS A 14 -21.31 -4.56 -7.63
C CYS A 14 -22.13 -3.60 -6.74
N ASP A 15 -22.45 -2.42 -7.27
CA ASP A 15 -23.36 -1.47 -6.64
C ASP A 15 -24.69 -2.14 -6.25
N THR A 16 -25.19 -1.81 -5.07
CA THR A 16 -26.44 -2.34 -4.47
C THR A 16 -26.44 -3.85 -4.18
N GLU A 17 -25.30 -4.54 -4.32
CA GLU A 17 -25.23 -5.96 -4.02
C GLU A 17 -25.32 -6.23 -2.52
N LEU A 18 -26.17 -7.19 -2.15
CA LEU A 18 -26.25 -7.75 -0.80
C LEU A 18 -25.47 -9.06 -0.75
N ARG A 19 -24.48 -9.13 0.14
CA ARG A 19 -23.65 -10.34 0.30
C ARG A 19 -23.51 -10.72 1.76
N LYS A 20 -23.70 -12.01 2.04
CA LYS A 20 -23.38 -12.59 3.34
C LYS A 20 -21.94 -13.10 3.32
N ILE A 21 -21.10 -12.57 4.20
CA ILE A 21 -19.68 -12.91 4.28
C ILE A 21 -19.40 -13.50 5.66
N SER A 22 -18.90 -14.73 5.67
CA SER A 22 -18.43 -15.41 6.88
C SER A 22 -16.91 -15.33 6.95
N VAL A 23 -16.40 -14.58 7.93
CA VAL A 23 -14.96 -14.36 8.14
C VAL A 23 -14.46 -15.27 9.27
N PRO A 24 -13.51 -16.19 8.99
CA PRO A 24 -12.89 -17.00 10.04
C PRO A 24 -11.99 -16.13 10.93
N PHE A 25 -11.82 -16.52 12.19
CA PHE A 25 -11.02 -15.78 13.18
C PHE A 25 -9.61 -15.38 12.67
N ARG A 26 -8.92 -16.28 11.96
CA ARG A 26 -7.57 -16.03 11.40
C ARG A 26 -7.51 -14.92 10.35
N LEU A 27 -8.64 -14.62 9.71
CA LEU A 27 -8.78 -13.52 8.75
C LEU A 27 -9.55 -12.33 9.36
N SER A 28 -9.78 -12.35 10.68
CA SER A 28 -10.35 -11.23 11.40
C SER A 28 -9.28 -10.16 11.68
N ARG A 29 -9.41 -9.38 12.75
CA ARG A 29 -8.40 -8.38 13.12
C ARG A 29 -7.18 -9.06 13.76
N LYS A 30 -5.99 -8.55 13.46
CA LYS A 30 -4.77 -8.93 14.19
C LYS A 30 -4.65 -8.20 15.54
N ASN A 31 -5.04 -6.93 15.57
CA ASN A 31 -4.85 -6.04 16.71
C ASN A 31 -6.18 -5.52 17.26
N LYS A 32 -6.23 -5.22 18.56
CA LYS A 32 -7.35 -4.49 19.16
C LYS A 32 -7.36 -3.06 18.62
N SER A 33 -8.56 -2.53 18.39
CA SER A 33 -8.76 -1.17 17.92
C SER A 33 -10.07 -0.61 18.45
N LYS A 34 -10.27 0.70 18.34
CA LYS A 34 -11.49 1.36 18.82
C LYS A 34 -12.75 0.88 18.07
N VAL A 35 -12.67 0.73 16.75
CA VAL A 35 -13.79 0.25 15.92
C VAL A 35 -14.12 -1.21 16.22
N TRP A 36 -13.10 -2.05 16.42
CA TRP A 36 -13.26 -3.49 16.57
C TRP A 36 -13.19 -3.99 18.02
N LYS A 37 -13.37 -3.10 19.01
CA LYS A 37 -13.17 -3.40 20.44
C LYS A 37 -14.13 -4.44 21.01
N HIS A 38 -15.31 -4.57 20.43
CA HIS A 38 -16.38 -5.46 20.91
C HIS A 38 -16.31 -6.88 20.35
N ILE A 39 -15.48 -7.12 19.33
CA ILE A 39 -15.32 -8.46 18.79
C ILE A 39 -14.47 -9.27 19.79
N PRO A 40 -14.92 -10.42 20.29
CA PRO A 40 -14.15 -11.25 21.21
C PRO A 40 -12.78 -11.66 20.65
N ASN A 41 -11.86 -12.05 21.53
CA ASN A 41 -10.54 -12.57 21.14
C ASN A 41 -10.53 -14.10 20.94
N ASP A 42 -11.67 -14.75 21.11
CA ASP A 42 -11.81 -16.21 20.99
C ASP A 42 -12.05 -16.63 19.54
N GLU A 43 -11.68 -17.86 19.19
CA GLU A 43 -11.78 -18.42 17.83
C GLU A 43 -13.25 -18.60 17.37
N HIS A 44 -13.86 -17.51 16.94
CA HIS A 44 -15.23 -17.50 16.40
C HIS A 44 -15.27 -17.05 14.95
N TRP A 45 -16.32 -17.50 14.26
CA TRP A 45 -16.65 -17.03 12.93
C TRP A 45 -17.47 -15.75 13.05
N LEU A 46 -17.11 -14.73 12.28
CA LEU A 46 -17.86 -13.49 12.18
C LEU A 46 -18.76 -13.56 10.95
N ASN A 47 -20.06 -13.41 11.14
CA ASN A 47 -21.03 -13.40 10.05
C ASN A 47 -21.49 -11.97 9.79
N PHE A 48 -21.21 -11.45 8.60
CA PHE A 48 -21.62 -10.13 8.15
C PHE A 48 -22.68 -10.26 7.07
N ASN A 49 -23.72 -9.43 7.18
CA ASN A 49 -24.62 -9.15 6.07
C ASN A 49 -24.24 -7.74 5.58
N ILE A 50 -23.75 -7.65 4.36
CA ILE A 50 -23.24 -6.39 3.79
C ILE A 50 -24.15 -5.98 2.65
N GLU A 51 -24.42 -4.68 2.60
CA GLU A 51 -25.03 -3.99 1.47
C GLU A 51 -23.99 -3.04 0.90
N MET A 52 -23.68 -3.20 -0.39
CA MET A 52 -22.80 -2.29 -1.10
C MET A 52 -23.61 -1.11 -1.61
N LEU A 53 -23.35 0.07 -1.09
CA LEU A 53 -24.08 1.27 -1.50
C LEU A 53 -23.55 1.84 -2.82
N GLU A 54 -22.23 1.97 -2.91
CA GLU A 54 -21.54 2.61 -4.03
C GLU A 54 -20.13 2.04 -4.17
N VAL A 55 -19.72 1.74 -5.41
CA VAL A 55 -18.36 1.37 -5.78
C VAL A 55 -17.75 2.52 -6.58
N GLU A 56 -16.84 3.23 -5.95
CA GLU A 56 -16.06 4.24 -6.63
C GLU A 56 -14.70 3.68 -7.06
N GLU A 57 -14.27 4.04 -8.26
CA GLU A 57 -12.93 3.72 -8.72
C GLU A 57 -11.88 4.43 -7.86
N TRP A 58 -10.76 3.73 -7.63
CA TRP A 58 -9.61 4.32 -6.99
C TRP A 58 -8.99 5.38 -7.89
N SER A 59 -8.71 6.55 -7.34
CA SER A 59 -7.99 7.62 -8.04
C SER A 59 -6.87 8.20 -7.18
N LEU A 60 -5.86 8.76 -7.83
CA LEU A 60 -4.73 9.42 -7.16
C LEU A 60 -5.21 10.59 -6.31
N GLU A 61 -6.15 11.37 -6.82
CA GLU A 61 -6.74 12.53 -6.14
C GLU A 61 -7.41 12.14 -4.81
N LYS A 62 -8.21 11.06 -4.83
CA LYS A 62 -8.86 10.55 -3.63
C LYS A 62 -7.84 10.00 -2.63
N GLN A 63 -6.79 9.33 -3.11
CA GLN A 63 -5.73 8.81 -2.27
C GLN A 63 -4.91 9.94 -1.63
N PHE A 64 -4.57 10.98 -2.38
CA PHE A 64 -3.87 12.16 -1.90
C PHE A 64 -4.69 12.88 -0.84
N LYS A 65 -5.95 13.19 -1.16
CA LYS A 65 -6.91 13.82 -0.23
C LYS A 65 -7.14 13.00 1.04
N PHE A 66 -7.02 11.67 0.97
CA PHE A 66 -7.12 10.81 2.13
C PHE A 66 -5.92 10.95 3.09
N MET A 67 -4.75 11.31 2.58
CA MET A 67 -3.52 11.49 3.35
C MET A 67 -3.32 12.94 3.82
N ASP A 68 -3.81 13.91 3.05
CA ASP A 68 -3.92 15.33 3.43
C ASP A 68 -5.01 15.49 4.52
N LEU A 69 -4.58 15.55 5.78
CA LEU A 69 -5.50 15.50 6.93
C LEU A 69 -6.12 16.87 7.22
N ASN A 70 -5.41 17.96 6.90
CA ASN A 70 -5.85 19.33 7.15
C ASN A 70 -6.49 19.98 5.91
N ASN A 71 -6.46 19.32 4.76
CA ASN A 71 -6.93 19.79 3.44
C ASN A 71 -6.19 21.04 2.96
N ASP A 72 -4.90 21.17 3.26
CA ASP A 72 -4.07 22.29 2.84
C ASP A 72 -3.35 22.05 1.49
N THR A 73 -3.68 20.95 0.81
CA THR A 73 -3.14 20.52 -0.49
C THR A 73 -1.69 20.03 -0.46
N TYR A 74 -1.11 19.87 0.73
CA TYR A 74 0.21 19.29 0.92
C TYR A 74 0.13 18.07 1.83
N ILE A 75 1.10 17.17 1.68
CA ILE A 75 1.33 16.09 2.63
C ILE A 75 2.64 16.37 3.35
N THR A 76 2.57 16.40 4.68
CA THR A 76 3.72 16.64 5.56
C THR A 76 4.09 15.40 6.38
N GLU A 77 5.32 15.35 6.89
CA GLU A 77 5.76 14.28 7.81
C GLU A 77 4.80 14.11 8.99
N SER A 78 4.33 15.23 9.55
CA SER A 78 3.44 15.26 10.71
C SER A 78 2.08 14.60 10.45
N GLU A 79 1.56 14.75 9.23
CA GLU A 79 0.28 14.16 8.83
C GLU A 79 0.41 12.68 8.59
N LEU A 80 1.51 12.22 7.99
CA LEU A 80 1.79 10.80 7.81
C LEU A 80 1.93 10.07 9.15
N ILE A 81 2.63 10.67 10.11
CA ILE A 81 2.73 10.14 11.48
C ILE A 81 1.33 10.06 12.11
N ARG A 82 0.55 11.13 12.03
CA ARG A 82 -0.81 11.18 12.59
C ARG A 82 -1.75 10.19 11.89
N LEU A 83 -1.60 10.00 10.59
CA LEU A 83 -2.33 9.01 9.80
C LEU A 83 -2.01 7.61 10.30
N ALA A 84 -0.73 7.25 10.46
CA ALA A 84 -0.31 5.95 10.98
C ALA A 84 -0.84 5.69 12.40
N GLU A 85 -0.79 6.68 13.28
CA GLU A 85 -1.35 6.59 14.62
C GLU A 85 -2.87 6.40 14.62
N THR A 86 -3.58 7.15 13.78
CA THR A 86 -5.04 7.05 13.62
C THR A 86 -5.43 5.67 13.09
N MET A 87 -4.70 5.16 12.09
CA MET A 87 -4.88 3.82 11.53
C MET A 87 -4.69 2.72 12.57
N ARG A 88 -3.66 2.84 13.41
CA ARG A 88 -3.40 1.90 14.50
C ARG A 88 -4.50 1.97 15.56
N LYS A 89 -4.88 3.17 16.00
CA LYS A 89 -5.85 3.37 17.10
C LYS A 89 -7.27 2.97 16.71
N GLU A 90 -7.73 3.43 15.55
CA GLU A 90 -9.12 3.24 15.12
C GLU A 90 -9.31 1.85 14.51
N PHE A 91 -8.38 1.37 13.69
CA PHE A 91 -8.54 0.13 12.91
C PHE A 91 -7.57 -1.00 13.27
N GLY A 92 -6.56 -0.76 14.10
CA GLY A 92 -5.55 -1.76 14.45
C GLY A 92 -4.58 -2.04 13.29
N LYS A 93 -4.58 -1.20 12.24
CA LYS A 93 -3.64 -1.30 11.12
C LYS A 93 -2.33 -0.68 11.55
N ALA A 94 -1.30 -1.50 11.66
CA ALA A 94 0.08 -1.09 11.89
C ALA A 94 0.94 -1.72 10.79
N TRP A 95 2.22 -1.33 10.76
CA TRP A 95 3.22 -2.00 9.94
C TRP A 95 3.25 -3.50 10.22
N THR A 96 3.60 -4.29 9.21
CA THR A 96 3.74 -5.74 9.40
C THR A 96 5.05 -6.05 10.13
N ASN A 97 6.09 -5.25 9.88
CA ASN A 97 7.32 -5.21 10.68
C ASN A 97 7.13 -4.23 11.85
N GLU A 98 7.27 -4.72 13.08
CA GLU A 98 7.07 -3.95 14.30
C GLU A 98 8.23 -2.98 14.61
N ASP A 99 9.39 -3.19 13.98
CA ASP A 99 10.60 -2.38 14.16
C ASP A 99 10.57 -1.09 13.33
N ILE A 100 9.58 -0.93 12.44
CA ILE A 100 9.42 0.28 11.64
C ILE A 100 8.97 1.46 12.53
N ASP A 101 9.82 2.47 12.63
CA ASP A 101 9.48 3.77 13.22
C ASP A 101 8.66 4.62 12.24
N ASN A 102 7.50 5.11 12.69
CA ASN A 102 6.64 6.01 11.92
C ASN A 102 7.34 7.30 11.52
N ILE A 103 8.25 7.82 12.36
CA ILE A 103 8.96 9.07 12.10
C ILE A 103 9.93 8.86 10.93
N LEU A 104 10.73 7.80 10.97
CA LEU A 104 11.64 7.45 9.89
C LEU A 104 10.89 7.13 8.60
N ALA A 105 9.80 6.37 8.67
CA ALA A 105 8.97 6.06 7.52
C ALA A 105 8.35 7.33 6.89
N ALA A 106 7.87 8.27 7.70
CA ALA A 106 7.31 9.54 7.22
C ALA A 106 8.38 10.40 6.53
N LYS A 107 9.56 10.52 7.14
CA LYS A 107 10.68 11.23 6.54
C LYS A 107 11.15 10.61 5.22
N TYR A 108 11.25 9.28 5.19
CA TYR A 108 11.60 8.55 3.97
C TYR A 108 10.55 8.78 2.88
N TYR A 109 9.27 8.76 3.24
CA TYR A 109 8.17 9.05 2.32
C TYR A 109 8.28 10.43 1.71
N ILE A 110 8.45 11.48 2.52
CA ILE A 110 8.63 12.83 2.00
C ILE A 110 9.85 12.88 1.08
N THR A 111 10.99 12.32 1.50
CA THR A 111 12.21 12.29 0.66
C THR A 111 12.02 11.55 -0.68
N TYR A 112 11.16 10.55 -0.72
CA TYR A 112 10.88 9.78 -1.94
C TYR A 112 10.01 10.54 -2.93
N PHE A 113 9.09 11.36 -2.44
CA PHE A 113 8.07 12.05 -3.22
C PHE A 113 8.40 13.53 -3.51
N ASP A 114 9.07 14.21 -2.58
CA ASP A 114 9.45 15.63 -2.63
C ASP A 114 10.54 15.84 -3.70
N ALA A 115 10.11 16.28 -4.87
CA ALA A 115 10.97 16.46 -6.02
C ALA A 115 11.61 17.86 -6.06
N ASN A 116 10.92 18.85 -5.48
CA ASN A 116 11.36 20.23 -5.48
C ASN A 116 12.24 20.60 -4.26
N GLY A 117 12.26 19.76 -3.23
CA GLY A 117 13.07 19.88 -2.01
C GLY A 117 12.47 20.81 -0.94
N ASP A 118 11.17 21.08 -0.95
CA ASP A 118 10.50 21.97 -0.01
C ASP A 118 9.99 21.27 1.27
N SER A 119 10.35 20.00 1.45
CA SER A 119 10.05 19.15 2.63
C SER A 119 8.56 18.85 2.82
N LYS A 120 7.77 19.01 1.76
CA LYS A 120 6.36 18.62 1.70
C LYS A 120 6.10 18.03 0.32
N VAL A 121 4.94 17.41 0.16
CA VAL A 121 4.58 16.74 -1.10
C VAL A 121 3.29 17.34 -1.59
N ASP A 122 3.31 17.97 -2.76
CA ASP A 122 2.10 18.42 -3.44
C ASP A 122 1.49 17.32 -4.32
N PHE A 123 0.31 17.60 -4.89
CA PHE A 123 -0.40 16.62 -5.71
C PHE A 123 0.33 16.28 -7.01
N GLU A 124 1.03 17.24 -7.63
CA GLU A 124 1.75 17.01 -8.88
C GLU A 124 2.98 16.13 -8.65
N GLU A 125 3.72 16.37 -7.58
CA GLU A 125 4.83 15.52 -7.15
C GLU A 125 4.36 14.10 -6.85
N PHE A 126 3.29 13.97 -6.06
CA PHE A 126 2.67 12.69 -5.74
C PHE A 126 2.28 11.91 -7.01
N LYS A 127 1.59 12.59 -7.94
CA LYS A 127 1.15 12.01 -9.21
C LYS A 127 2.33 11.58 -10.07
N GLN A 128 3.31 12.45 -10.29
CA GLN A 128 4.47 12.17 -11.14
C GLN A 128 5.24 10.94 -10.65
N ILE A 129 5.48 10.83 -9.35
CA ILE A 129 6.23 9.72 -8.78
C ILE A 129 5.45 8.40 -8.88
N ILE A 130 4.13 8.42 -8.64
CA ILE A 130 3.32 7.20 -8.81
C ILE A 130 3.26 6.78 -10.28
N GLU A 131 3.05 7.71 -11.21
CA GLU A 131 3.00 7.40 -12.65
C GLU A 131 4.35 6.85 -13.15
N ARG A 132 5.47 7.44 -12.71
CA ARG A 132 6.82 6.92 -12.97
C ARG A 132 6.97 5.48 -12.49
N ASP A 133 6.59 5.22 -11.24
CA ASP A 133 6.71 3.91 -10.62
C ASP A 133 5.85 2.88 -11.34
N GLN A 134 4.60 3.23 -11.65
CA GLN A 134 3.66 2.40 -12.41
C GLN A 134 4.20 2.06 -13.81
N ALA A 135 4.72 3.05 -14.54
CA ALA A 135 5.34 2.81 -15.84
C ALA A 135 6.54 1.86 -15.75
N SER A 136 7.38 2.02 -14.72
CA SER A 136 8.51 1.11 -14.47
C SER A 136 8.04 -0.31 -14.16
N MET A 137 7.01 -0.47 -13.32
CA MET A 137 6.42 -1.77 -12.99
C MET A 137 5.84 -2.46 -14.24
N GLU A 138 5.10 -1.74 -15.08
CA GLU A 138 4.56 -2.27 -16.33
C GLU A 138 5.66 -2.72 -17.30
N ASN A 139 6.73 -1.93 -17.40
CA ASN A 139 7.87 -2.28 -18.23
C ASN A 139 8.59 -3.52 -17.72
N ALA A 140 8.80 -3.64 -16.40
CA ALA A 140 9.37 -4.83 -15.79
C ALA A 140 8.49 -6.08 -16.02
N ALA A 141 7.16 -5.94 -15.93
CA ALA A 141 6.22 -7.02 -16.20
C ALA A 141 6.24 -7.46 -17.68
N LYS A 142 6.30 -6.51 -18.62
CA LYS A 142 6.44 -6.80 -20.07
C LYS A 142 7.74 -7.53 -20.37
N GLN A 143 8.87 -7.11 -19.78
CA GLN A 143 10.16 -7.77 -19.93
C GLN A 143 10.14 -9.19 -19.37
N LYS A 144 9.60 -9.40 -18.16
CA LYS A 144 9.45 -10.74 -17.56
C LYS A 144 8.61 -11.67 -18.45
N THR A 145 7.53 -11.16 -19.04
CA THR A 145 6.64 -11.93 -19.93
C THR A 145 7.35 -12.33 -21.22
N GLN A 146 8.07 -11.40 -21.87
CA GLN A 146 8.86 -11.68 -23.07
C GLN A 146 9.98 -12.70 -22.79
N MET A 147 10.67 -12.59 -21.65
CA MET A 147 11.73 -13.52 -21.27
C MET A 147 11.18 -14.93 -20.96
N ALA A 148 10.00 -15.01 -20.35
CA ALA A 148 9.30 -16.28 -20.11
C ALA A 148 8.80 -16.94 -21.41
N GLU A 149 8.45 -16.17 -22.44
CA GLU A 149 8.13 -16.71 -23.78
C GLU A 149 9.37 -17.25 -24.49
N ILE A 150 10.53 -16.60 -24.33
CA ILE A 150 11.81 -17.09 -24.86
C ILE A 150 12.22 -18.39 -24.16
N ASP A 151 12.10 -18.48 -22.84
CA ASP A 151 12.47 -19.68 -22.06
C ASP A 151 11.56 -20.89 -22.30
N LYS A 152 10.30 -20.69 -22.72
CA LYS A 152 9.41 -21.80 -23.14
C LYS A 152 9.95 -22.58 -24.35
N THR A 153 10.86 -22.01 -25.13
CA THR A 153 11.52 -22.71 -26.26
C THR A 153 12.74 -23.55 -25.84
N LYS A 154 13.23 -23.41 -24.60
CA LYS A 154 14.40 -24.14 -24.09
C LYS A 154 14.09 -24.83 -22.76
N ASN A 155 13.40 -25.97 -22.83
CA ASN A 155 13.15 -26.93 -21.75
C ASN A 155 12.41 -26.37 -20.51
N ALA A 156 11.16 -26.81 -20.35
CA ALA A 156 10.27 -26.55 -19.23
C ALA A 156 10.86 -26.99 -17.86
N LYS A 157 11.65 -26.12 -17.23
CA LYS A 157 11.82 -26.13 -15.78
C LYS A 157 10.72 -25.27 -15.18
N LYS A 158 9.90 -25.88 -14.31
CA LYS A 158 8.91 -25.19 -13.46
C LYS A 158 9.49 -23.87 -12.95
N ILE A 159 9.01 -22.75 -13.51
CA ILE A 159 9.26 -21.42 -12.98
C ILE A 159 8.72 -21.45 -11.55
N LYS A 160 9.61 -21.22 -10.56
CA LYS A 160 9.21 -21.11 -9.15
C LYS A 160 8.13 -20.04 -9.03
N PRO A 161 7.12 -20.21 -8.15
CA PRO A 161 6.11 -19.20 -7.96
C PRO A 161 6.78 -17.86 -7.61
N GLU A 162 6.18 -16.78 -8.13
CA GLU A 162 6.49 -15.39 -7.80
C GLU A 162 6.79 -15.24 -6.30
N LYS A 163 7.78 -14.41 -5.96
CA LYS A 163 8.21 -14.18 -4.58
C LYS A 163 6.99 -14.00 -3.67
N GLU A 164 6.97 -14.71 -2.53
CA GLU A 164 5.88 -14.58 -1.56
C GLU A 164 5.82 -13.12 -1.07
N GLY A 165 4.68 -12.47 -1.28
CA GLY A 165 4.53 -11.05 -0.99
C GLY A 165 3.11 -10.54 -1.15
N ARG A 166 2.91 -9.26 -0.86
CA ARG A 166 1.64 -8.57 -1.04
C ARG A 166 1.76 -7.55 -2.15
N LYS A 167 0.68 -7.37 -2.92
CA LYS A 167 0.58 -6.24 -3.85
C LYS A 167 0.84 -4.93 -3.10
N ARG A 168 1.62 -4.05 -3.70
CA ARG A 168 1.91 -2.70 -3.20
C ARG A 168 0.61 -1.96 -2.80
N ASP A 169 0.63 -1.29 -1.65
CA ASP A 169 -0.47 -0.48 -1.12
C ASP A 169 -0.34 0.97 -1.64
N PRO A 170 -1.39 1.57 -2.21
CA PRO A 170 -1.34 2.90 -2.84
C PRO A 170 -1.16 4.08 -1.86
N GLY A 171 -1.20 3.84 -0.54
CA GLY A 171 -1.07 4.90 0.46
C GLY A 171 0.33 5.03 1.06
N PHE A 172 0.40 5.27 2.36
CA PHE A 172 1.66 5.49 3.08
C PHE A 172 2.66 4.31 2.95
N ALA A 173 2.17 3.09 2.73
CA ALA A 173 2.98 1.90 2.54
C ALA A 173 3.54 1.72 1.10
N TRP A 174 3.33 2.69 0.20
CA TRP A 174 3.89 2.69 -1.16
C TRP A 174 5.41 2.50 -1.15
N ILE A 175 6.08 3.11 -0.17
CA ILE A 175 7.54 3.12 -0.02
C ILE A 175 8.15 1.77 0.38
N LEU A 176 7.37 0.74 0.68
CA LEU A 176 7.88 -0.57 1.12
C LEU A 176 8.36 -1.47 -0.01
N ASP A 177 8.01 -1.16 -1.25
CA ASP A 177 8.44 -1.93 -2.43
C ASP A 177 9.68 -1.25 -3.03
N PHE A 178 10.83 -1.58 -2.45
CA PHE A 178 12.11 -0.92 -2.72
C PHE A 178 12.66 -1.22 -4.11
N ASN A 179 12.33 -2.39 -4.65
CA ASN A 179 12.79 -2.79 -5.99
C ASN A 179 11.82 -2.34 -7.11
N ASN A 180 10.67 -1.80 -6.75
CA ASN A 180 9.64 -1.28 -7.65
C ASN A 180 9.12 -2.32 -8.66
N ASP A 181 8.88 -3.56 -8.20
CA ASP A 181 8.31 -4.65 -8.99
C ASP A 181 6.81 -4.88 -8.77
N GLY A 182 6.19 -4.08 -7.90
CA GLY A 182 4.76 -4.09 -7.59
C GLY A 182 4.36 -5.03 -6.45
N ILE A 183 5.33 -5.76 -5.88
CA ILE A 183 5.11 -6.71 -4.81
C ILE A 183 6.03 -6.35 -3.64
N VAL A 184 5.43 -6.04 -2.50
CA VAL A 184 6.15 -5.96 -1.23
C VAL A 184 6.43 -7.39 -0.77
N SER A 185 7.66 -7.83 -0.98
CA SER A 185 8.15 -9.12 -0.50
C SER A 185 8.30 -9.17 1.02
N ILE A 186 8.41 -10.36 1.58
CA ILE A 186 8.68 -10.54 3.02
C ILE A 186 10.02 -9.90 3.36
N GLU A 187 11.05 -10.11 2.53
CA GLU A 187 12.39 -9.60 2.74
C GLU A 187 12.42 -8.07 2.77
N GLU A 188 11.72 -7.41 1.84
CA GLU A 188 11.61 -5.93 1.83
C GLU A 188 10.94 -5.42 3.09
N ASN A 189 9.87 -6.07 3.55
CA ASN A 189 9.21 -5.67 4.77
C ASN A 189 10.10 -5.91 6.01
N GLU A 190 10.89 -6.98 6.06
CA GLU A 190 11.82 -7.28 7.16
C GLU A 190 13.00 -6.30 7.25
N MET A 191 13.51 -5.79 6.13
CA MET A 191 14.63 -4.84 6.11
C MET A 191 14.22 -3.35 6.14
N ALA A 192 12.91 -3.07 6.17
CA ALA A 192 12.40 -1.71 6.00
C ALA A 192 12.90 -0.72 7.07
N ASP A 193 13.05 -1.15 8.32
CA ASP A 193 13.59 -0.35 9.43
C ASP A 193 15.03 0.12 9.16
N GLN A 194 15.84 -0.71 8.50
CA GLN A 194 17.21 -0.38 8.13
C GLN A 194 17.23 0.51 6.88
N VAL A 195 16.40 0.21 5.88
CA VAL A 195 16.33 0.98 4.64
C VAL A 195 15.87 2.42 4.90
N PHE A 196 14.93 2.62 5.82
CA PHE A 196 14.42 3.96 6.16
C PHE A 196 15.45 4.86 6.88
N GLN A 197 16.57 4.31 7.35
CA GLN A 197 17.67 5.12 7.90
C GLN A 197 18.51 5.78 6.81
N GLY A 198 18.49 5.21 5.59
CA GLY A 198 19.20 5.72 4.42
C GLY A 198 18.31 6.58 3.50
N PRO A 199 18.90 7.22 2.49
CA PRO A 199 18.14 7.86 1.43
C PRO A 199 17.42 6.81 0.57
N PRO A 200 16.31 7.16 -0.09
CA PRO A 200 15.64 6.25 -0.99
C PRO A 200 16.52 5.81 -2.16
N ALA A 201 16.41 4.53 -2.55
CA ALA A 201 17.18 3.98 -3.67
C ALA A 201 16.80 4.63 -5.00
N ILE A 202 15.54 5.06 -5.13
CA ILE A 202 15.01 5.76 -6.29
C ILE A 202 14.65 7.17 -5.83
N LEU A 203 15.47 8.15 -6.23
CA LEU A 203 15.21 9.55 -5.91
C LEU A 203 14.13 10.14 -6.84
N PRO A 204 13.37 11.14 -6.38
CA PRO A 204 12.48 11.88 -7.25
C PRO A 204 13.33 12.66 -8.28
N ILE A 205 13.05 12.46 -9.56
CA ILE A 205 13.71 13.20 -10.65
C ILE A 205 12.67 14.16 -11.20
N PHE A 206 12.89 15.46 -11.02
CA PHE A 206 12.09 16.47 -11.69
C PHE A 206 12.68 16.74 -13.07
N SER A 207 12.01 16.31 -14.14
CA SER A 207 12.32 16.76 -15.49
C SER A 207 11.88 18.22 -15.61
N LYS A 208 12.80 19.17 -15.40
CA LYS A 208 12.58 20.60 -15.73
C LYS A 208 12.61 20.84 -17.24
N ASP A 209 11.89 20.05 -18.03
CA ASP A 209 11.77 20.26 -19.47
C ASP A 209 10.30 20.53 -19.79
N GLU A 210 9.93 21.81 -19.69
CA GLU A 210 9.02 22.54 -20.60
C GLU A 210 8.82 23.96 -20.04
N LEU A 211 9.72 24.87 -20.47
CA LEU A 211 9.56 26.33 -20.45
C LEU A 211 9.33 26.81 -21.89
#